data_AF-A0A5D2KF41-F1
#
_entry.id   AF-A0A5D2KF41-F1
#
_cell.length_a   1.000
_cell.length_b   1.000
_cell.length_c   1.000
_cell.angle_alpha   90.00
_cell.angle_beta   90.00
_cell.angle_gamma   90.00
#
_symmetry.space_group_name_H-M   'P 1'
#
loop_
_entity.id
_entity.type
_entity.pdbx_description
1 polymer ?
#
loop_
_entity_poly.entity_id
_entity_poly.type
_entity_poly.pdbx_seq_one_letter_code
_entity_poly.pdbx_strand_id
1 'polypeptide(L)'
;MIRTLTRRYTLRTSSSCNRTRMSSDNSGKYHQNLIPDANDDDDGMDIRNEEQSMVHQNVGAGTPHHDLQSDMEMMKERFAKLLLGEDMSGGGKGVYSALALSNAVTNLAASIFGEKGKLEPLAPERKARWRKEMDWLLSVTDHIVEFVPSQQISKDGTNMEVMVTRQRSDLLANIPGLLKLDAILIETLDNFGQEQEFWYVSKNENQDMDNSSQRDDKWWHPIVKVPENGLSETSRKRLQYQKESVNQVLKAAMNINAQVLSEIQIPESYIDSLPKNGRESLGDSIYKSITVDSFDPLQFLSAMDFSTEHKVLDFKNRIEASILIWKRKMNQKDGWNPWGSGISSGKRELFEVRAETILLLLKQQFPGVAQSSLDISKIQENRDVGLAIQESYSRVLESLAFSVMSRIEDVLHADSLTRTLRCSEIDCSGDTDTLGIK
;
A
#
# COMPACT_ATOMS: atom_id res chain seq x y z
N MET A 1 -6.13 35.81 -32.81
CA MET A 1 -4.95 35.57 -33.67
C MET A 1 -3.75 35.36 -32.74
N ILE A 2 -2.89 34.37 -33.01
CA ILE A 2 -1.74 33.87 -32.19
C ILE A 2 -2.16 32.80 -31.16
N ARG A 3 -1.50 31.65 -31.01
CA ARG A 3 -0.93 30.63 -31.92
C ARG A 3 -0.74 29.41 -31.01
N THR A 4 -1.22 28.25 -31.44
CA THR A 4 -1.08 26.96 -30.78
C THR A 4 0.38 26.48 -30.85
N LEU A 5 0.93 26.03 -29.73
CA LEU A 5 2.24 25.39 -29.63
C LEU A 5 2.05 23.93 -29.18
N THR A 6 1.84 23.05 -30.16
CA THR A 6 1.93 21.60 -29.98
C THR A 6 3.38 21.19 -30.20
N ARG A 7 4.12 20.86 -29.14
CA ARG A 7 5.49 20.34 -29.24
C ARG A 7 5.44 18.82 -29.31
N ARG A 8 5.51 18.28 -30.53
CA ARG A 8 5.82 16.86 -30.79
C ARG A 8 7.30 16.63 -30.46
N TYR A 9 7.60 15.66 -29.61
CA TYR A 9 8.94 15.09 -29.50
C TYR A 9 8.94 13.69 -30.09
N THR A 10 9.63 13.56 -31.22
CA THR A 10 10.07 12.32 -31.84
C THR A 10 11.32 11.82 -31.14
N LEU A 11 11.28 10.63 -30.54
CA LEU A 11 12.49 9.95 -30.06
C LEU A 11 12.92 8.89 -31.09
N ARG A 12 14.10 9.15 -31.66
CA ARG A 12 14.89 8.22 -32.49
C ARG A 12 15.38 7.06 -31.63
N THR A 13 15.28 5.86 -32.19
CA THR A 13 15.83 4.60 -31.70
C THR A 13 17.29 4.42 -32.14
N SER A 14 18.19 4.17 -31.18
CA SER A 14 19.40 3.31 -31.21
C SER A 14 20.11 3.53 -29.86
N SER A 15 20.59 2.55 -29.09
CA SER A 15 21.43 1.42 -29.47
C SER A 15 21.52 0.38 -28.32
N SER A 16 21.69 -0.88 -28.76
CA SER A 16 22.07 -2.13 -28.07
C SER A 16 22.74 -2.05 -26.69
N CYS A 17 22.29 -2.91 -25.77
CA CYS A 17 23.12 -3.49 -24.73
C CYS A 17 22.80 -4.99 -24.61
N ASN A 18 23.75 -5.84 -25.01
CA ASN A 18 23.68 -7.29 -24.96
C ASN A 18 23.83 -7.78 -23.51
N ARG A 19 22.97 -8.70 -23.06
CA ARG A 19 23.26 -9.55 -21.89
C ARG A 19 22.99 -11.02 -22.21
N THR A 20 24.09 -11.76 -22.15
CA THR A 20 24.26 -13.17 -22.47
C THR A 20 23.42 -14.08 -21.56
N ARG A 21 22.61 -14.97 -22.15
CA ARG A 21 22.02 -16.14 -21.49
C ARG A 21 23.07 -17.24 -21.38
N MET A 22 23.29 -17.77 -20.19
CA MET A 22 23.93 -19.06 -20.00
C MET A 22 22.84 -20.13 -19.84
N SER A 23 22.80 -21.03 -20.81
CA SER A 23 22.01 -22.27 -20.81
C SER A 23 22.93 -23.37 -20.28
N SER A 24 22.50 -24.14 -19.29
CA SER A 24 23.16 -25.39 -18.89
C SER A 24 22.20 -26.53 -19.15
N ASP A 25 22.42 -27.21 -20.27
CA ASP A 25 21.88 -28.53 -20.57
C ASP A 25 22.45 -29.55 -19.57
N ASN A 26 21.62 -30.45 -19.05
CA ASN A 26 22.12 -31.74 -18.58
C ASN A 26 21.13 -32.86 -18.92
N SER A 27 21.54 -33.69 -19.86
CA SER A 27 20.86 -34.88 -20.37
C SER A 27 21.05 -36.07 -19.42
N GLY A 28 19.97 -36.56 -18.82
CA GLY A 28 19.95 -37.79 -18.02
C GLY A 28 19.51 -39.00 -18.87
N LYS A 29 20.39 -40.00 -18.99
CA LYS A 29 20.17 -41.29 -19.65
C LYS A 29 19.31 -42.22 -18.79
N TYR A 30 18.39 -42.93 -19.45
CA TYR A 30 17.62 -44.05 -18.90
C TYR A 30 18.49 -45.30 -18.72
N HIS A 31 18.36 -45.99 -17.59
CA HIS A 31 18.67 -47.41 -17.47
C HIS A 31 17.63 -48.12 -16.56
N GLN A 32 16.93 -49.07 -17.15
CA GLN A 32 16.10 -50.09 -16.51
C GLN A 32 16.97 -51.21 -15.93
N ASN A 33 16.51 -51.86 -14.86
CA ASN A 33 16.75 -53.28 -14.46
C ASN A 33 15.80 -53.57 -13.27
N LEU A 34 14.66 -54.26 -13.44
CA LEU A 34 14.42 -55.72 -13.43
C LEU A 34 14.73 -56.42 -12.08
N ILE A 35 13.66 -56.91 -11.46
CA ILE A 35 13.55 -57.78 -10.26
C ILE A 35 13.53 -59.26 -10.72
N PRO A 36 14.03 -60.19 -9.89
CA PRO A 36 13.21 -61.33 -9.42
C PRO A 36 13.45 -61.61 -7.91
N ASP A 37 12.43 -61.74 -7.07
CA ASP A 37 11.54 -62.89 -6.78
C ASP A 37 12.12 -63.95 -5.81
N ALA A 38 11.60 -63.88 -4.57
CA ALA A 38 10.94 -64.90 -3.76
C ALA A 38 11.69 -66.08 -3.05
N ASN A 39 11.13 -66.41 -1.87
CA ASN A 39 11.16 -67.64 -1.04
C ASN A 39 12.33 -67.81 -0.03
N ASP A 40 12.16 -68.32 1.19
CA ASP A 40 11.03 -68.82 2.00
C ASP A 40 11.51 -68.86 3.49
N ASP A 41 10.55 -68.71 4.41
CA ASP A 41 10.36 -69.31 5.75
C ASP A 41 11.56 -69.60 6.71
N ASP A 42 11.48 -69.12 7.97
CA ASP A 42 11.09 -69.95 9.14
C ASP A 42 11.24 -69.24 10.51
N ASP A 43 10.25 -69.50 11.36
CA ASP A 43 10.15 -69.53 12.85
C ASP A 43 10.47 -68.33 13.80
N GLY A 44 9.50 -68.09 14.70
CA GLY A 44 9.79 -68.14 16.15
C GLY A 44 9.53 -66.92 17.06
N MET A 45 8.27 -66.76 17.48
CA MET A 45 7.80 -66.50 18.87
C MET A 45 8.09 -65.18 19.66
N ASP A 46 7.02 -64.74 20.33
CA ASP A 46 6.83 -63.65 21.32
C ASP A 46 7.97 -63.38 22.33
N ILE A 47 8.10 -62.11 22.75
CA ILE A 47 7.67 -61.61 24.08
C ILE A 47 8.06 -60.12 24.25
N ARG A 48 7.10 -59.34 24.73
CA ARG A 48 7.20 -57.95 25.15
C ARG A 48 8.27 -57.75 26.23
N ASN A 49 9.06 -56.68 26.12
CA ASN A 49 9.66 -56.00 27.26
C ASN A 49 9.69 -54.50 27.02
N GLU A 50 9.03 -53.76 27.91
CA GLU A 50 9.25 -52.34 28.16
C GLU A 50 10.68 -52.16 28.69
N GLU A 51 11.41 -51.16 28.19
CA GLU A 51 11.96 -50.07 29.02
C GLU A 51 12.87 -49.15 28.18
N GLN A 52 12.61 -47.85 28.32
CA GLN A 52 13.58 -46.76 28.41
C GLN A 52 14.65 -46.63 27.32
N SER A 53 14.52 -45.61 26.47
CA SER A 53 15.69 -44.98 25.84
C SER A 53 15.46 -43.52 25.49
N MET A 54 16.14 -42.67 26.25
CA MET A 54 16.86 -41.46 25.84
C MET A 54 16.23 -40.55 24.79
N VAL A 55 15.84 -39.36 25.27
CA VAL A 55 15.72 -38.12 24.51
C VAL A 55 17.06 -37.83 23.81
N HIS A 56 17.16 -38.22 22.54
CA HIS A 56 18.07 -37.56 21.61
C HIS A 56 17.33 -36.40 20.96
N GLN A 57 17.71 -35.19 21.38
CA GLN A 57 17.48 -33.96 20.61
C GLN A 57 18.10 -34.15 19.22
N ASN A 58 17.29 -34.51 18.24
CA ASN A 58 17.63 -34.33 16.85
C ASN A 58 17.20 -32.92 16.47
N VAL A 59 18.13 -31.97 16.59
CA VAL A 59 18.06 -30.71 15.82
C VAL A 59 18.30 -31.11 14.37
N GLY A 60 17.23 -31.56 13.73
CA GLY A 60 17.23 -31.91 12.32
C GLY A 60 17.39 -30.64 11.51
N ALA A 61 18.61 -30.39 11.01
CA ALA A 61 18.79 -29.58 9.83
C ALA A 61 17.95 -30.24 8.72
N GLY A 62 16.80 -29.64 8.41
CA GLY A 62 15.90 -30.13 7.37
C GLY A 62 16.66 -30.33 6.07
N THR A 63 16.47 -31.48 5.43
CA THR A 63 17.00 -31.72 4.09
C THR A 63 16.36 -30.71 3.12
N PRO A 64 17.09 -30.19 2.11
CA PRO A 64 16.57 -29.19 1.17
C PRO A 64 15.25 -29.61 0.47
N HIS A 65 15.02 -30.92 0.39
CA HIS A 65 13.83 -31.51 -0.21
C HIS A 65 12.56 -31.34 0.65
N HIS A 66 12.69 -31.30 1.97
CA HIS A 66 11.57 -31.15 2.89
C HIS A 66 11.08 -29.69 2.95
N ASP A 67 12.00 -28.74 2.84
CA ASP A 67 11.69 -27.29 2.83
C ASP A 67 10.95 -26.88 1.55
N LEU A 68 11.38 -27.41 0.40
CA LEU A 68 10.70 -27.20 -0.89
C LEU A 68 9.28 -27.76 -0.92
N GLN A 69 9.04 -28.90 -0.26
CA GLN A 69 7.71 -29.51 -0.21
C GLN A 69 6.76 -28.71 0.68
N SER A 70 7.25 -28.23 1.83
CA SER A 70 6.49 -27.33 2.71
C SER A 70 6.13 -26.02 2.00
N ASP A 71 7.07 -25.43 1.27
CA ASP A 71 6.84 -24.21 0.48
C ASP A 71 5.78 -24.40 -0.61
N MET A 72 5.81 -25.54 -1.29
CA MET A 72 4.82 -25.88 -2.30
C MET A 72 3.43 -26.10 -1.70
N GLU A 73 3.33 -26.73 -0.53
CA GLU A 73 2.06 -26.91 0.18
C GLU A 73 1.47 -25.56 0.63
N MET A 74 2.29 -24.67 1.19
CA MET A 74 1.86 -23.30 1.52
C MET A 74 1.38 -22.53 0.28
N MET A 75 2.11 -22.63 -0.84
CA MET A 75 1.71 -22.00 -2.09
C MET A 75 0.36 -22.54 -2.58
N LYS A 76 0.16 -23.86 -2.57
CA LYS A 76 -1.12 -24.50 -2.95
C LYS A 76 -2.26 -24.03 -2.06
N GLU A 77 -2.06 -23.96 -0.75
CA GLU A 77 -3.08 -23.49 0.19
C GLU A 77 -3.49 -22.04 -0.12
N ARG A 78 -2.50 -21.16 -0.38
CA ARG A 78 -2.76 -19.75 -0.72
C ARG A 78 -3.56 -19.62 -2.01
N PHE A 79 -3.14 -20.25 -3.09
CA PHE A 79 -3.86 -20.15 -4.37
C PHE A 79 -5.22 -20.85 -4.33
N ALA A 80 -5.37 -21.97 -3.61
CA ALA A 80 -6.66 -22.61 -3.42
C ALA A 80 -7.68 -21.67 -2.73
N LYS A 81 -7.24 -20.95 -1.68
CA LYS A 81 -8.09 -19.94 -1.00
C LYS A 81 -8.48 -18.79 -1.92
N LEU A 82 -7.56 -18.33 -2.79
CA LEU A 82 -7.87 -17.31 -3.80
C LEU A 82 -8.89 -17.80 -4.83
N LEU A 83 -8.78 -19.06 -5.28
CA LEU A 83 -9.72 -19.66 -6.24
C LEU A 83 -11.12 -19.88 -5.65
N LEU A 84 -11.20 -20.15 -4.34
CA LEU A 84 -12.47 -20.24 -3.62
C LEU A 84 -13.15 -18.88 -3.41
N GLY A 85 -12.42 -17.77 -3.59
CA GLY A 85 -12.96 -16.42 -3.43
C GLY A 85 -13.50 -16.19 -2.00
N GLU A 86 -12.77 -16.63 -0.98
CA GLU A 86 -13.17 -16.55 0.44
C GLU A 86 -14.37 -17.44 0.83
N ASP A 87 -15.03 -18.12 -0.11
CA ASP A 87 -16.07 -19.11 0.15
C ASP A 87 -15.46 -20.50 0.39
N MET A 88 -15.08 -20.75 1.64
CA MET A 88 -14.49 -22.03 2.07
C MET A 88 -15.48 -23.21 2.03
N SER A 89 -16.77 -22.99 1.74
CA SER A 89 -17.75 -24.07 1.55
C SER A 89 -17.66 -24.72 0.17
N GLY A 90 -16.98 -24.09 -0.79
CA GLY A 90 -16.91 -24.54 -2.18
C GLY A 90 -18.16 -24.25 -3.02
N GLY A 91 -19.10 -23.46 -2.48
CA GLY A 91 -20.39 -23.15 -3.13
C GLY A 91 -20.33 -22.13 -4.26
N GLY A 92 -19.15 -21.53 -4.51
CA GLY A 92 -18.95 -20.54 -5.57
C GLY A 92 -19.70 -19.22 -5.32
N LYS A 93 -20.11 -18.95 -4.08
CA LYS A 93 -20.79 -17.70 -3.68
C LYS A 93 -19.81 -16.68 -3.07
N GLY A 94 -18.52 -16.89 -3.32
CA GLY A 94 -17.43 -16.04 -2.87
C GLY A 94 -17.32 -14.74 -3.66
N VAL A 95 -16.27 -13.99 -3.35
CA VAL A 95 -15.91 -12.75 -4.03
C VAL A 95 -15.17 -13.01 -5.35
N TYR A 96 -15.10 -12.00 -6.21
CA TYR A 96 -14.29 -12.06 -7.44
C TYR A 96 -12.81 -12.26 -7.11
N SER A 97 -12.06 -12.92 -8.01
CA SER A 97 -10.60 -13.13 -7.83
C SER A 97 -9.82 -11.83 -7.62
N ALA A 98 -10.26 -10.73 -8.26
CA ALA A 98 -9.69 -9.41 -8.05
C ALA A 98 -9.81 -8.95 -6.58
N LEU A 99 -11.00 -9.08 -5.98
CA LEU A 99 -11.22 -8.73 -4.58
C LEU A 99 -10.53 -9.71 -3.62
N ALA A 100 -10.58 -11.01 -3.89
CA ALA A 100 -9.86 -12.01 -3.11
C ALA A 100 -8.35 -11.73 -3.05
N LEU A 101 -7.76 -11.33 -4.20
CA LEU A 101 -6.35 -10.95 -4.28
C LEU A 101 -6.06 -9.67 -3.49
N SER A 102 -6.91 -8.65 -3.61
CA SER A 102 -6.80 -7.39 -2.84
C SER A 102 -6.85 -7.64 -1.33
N ASN A 103 -7.76 -8.51 -0.88
CA ASN A 103 -7.89 -8.91 0.52
C ASN A 103 -6.67 -9.72 0.97
N ALA A 104 -6.16 -10.64 0.15
CA ALA A 104 -4.96 -11.42 0.47
C ALA A 104 -3.72 -10.52 0.69
N VAL A 105 -3.51 -9.51 -0.17
CA VAL A 105 -2.42 -8.53 0.01
C VAL A 105 -2.60 -7.75 1.31
N THR A 106 -3.82 -7.24 1.57
CA THR A 106 -4.13 -6.46 2.77
C THR A 106 -3.90 -7.30 4.04
N ASN A 107 -4.36 -8.55 4.05
CA ASN A 107 -4.21 -9.48 5.17
C ASN A 107 -2.74 -9.89 5.40
N LEU A 108 -1.98 -10.12 4.32
CA LEU A 108 -0.54 -10.38 4.42
C LEU A 108 0.18 -9.18 5.06
N ALA A 109 -0.08 -7.96 4.57
CA ALA A 109 0.50 -6.75 5.11
C ALA A 109 0.13 -6.57 6.60
N ALA A 110 -1.14 -6.77 6.97
CA ALA A 110 -1.58 -6.70 8.37
C ALA A 110 -0.85 -7.73 9.26
N SER A 111 -0.68 -8.97 8.79
CA SER A 111 0.04 -10.02 9.53
C SER A 111 1.54 -9.71 9.68
N ILE A 112 2.18 -9.16 8.64
CA ILE A 112 3.62 -8.89 8.64
C ILE A 112 3.96 -7.56 9.34
N PHE A 113 3.09 -6.56 9.28
CA PHE A 113 3.39 -5.20 9.73
C PHE A 113 2.51 -4.71 10.89
N GLY A 114 1.37 -5.37 11.17
CA GLY A 114 0.41 -4.92 12.19
C GLY A 114 0.96 -4.91 13.61
N GLU A 115 2.01 -5.68 13.89
CA GLU A 115 2.68 -5.73 15.19
C GLU A 115 3.79 -4.67 15.35
N LYS A 116 4.07 -3.86 14.32
CA LYS A 116 5.15 -2.87 14.38
C LYS A 116 4.73 -1.65 15.19
N GLY A 117 4.83 -1.78 16.51
CA GLY A 117 4.74 -0.64 17.43
C GLY A 117 6.02 0.21 17.48
N LYS A 118 7.13 -0.26 16.90
CA LYS A 118 8.49 0.27 17.11
C LYS A 118 9.24 0.49 15.79
N LEU A 119 10.22 1.40 15.82
CA LEU A 119 11.24 1.54 14.78
C LEU A 119 12.36 0.52 15.00
N GLU A 120 12.24 -0.61 14.34
CA GLU A 120 13.22 -1.70 14.39
C GLU A 120 13.23 -2.50 13.07
N PRO A 121 14.32 -3.24 12.78
CA PRO A 121 14.35 -4.14 11.63
C PRO A 121 13.25 -5.18 11.70
N LEU A 122 12.76 -5.63 10.54
CA LEU A 122 11.93 -6.83 10.53
C LEU A 122 12.77 -8.04 10.93
N ALA A 123 12.18 -8.91 11.75
CA ALA A 123 12.71 -10.25 11.95
C ALA A 123 12.99 -10.92 10.58
N PRO A 124 14.15 -11.57 10.40
CA PRO A 124 14.54 -12.15 9.11
C PRO A 124 13.47 -13.07 8.51
N GLU A 125 12.79 -13.85 9.36
CA GLU A 125 11.68 -14.74 8.96
C GLU A 125 10.48 -13.98 8.39
N ARG A 126 10.05 -12.89 9.05
CA ARG A 126 8.94 -12.04 8.56
C ARG A 126 9.30 -11.37 7.24
N LYS A 127 10.54 -10.92 7.10
CA LYS A 127 11.05 -10.31 5.86
C LYS A 127 11.10 -11.31 4.71
N ALA A 128 11.56 -12.54 4.97
CA ALA A 128 11.56 -13.62 3.99
C ALA A 128 10.12 -14.00 3.59
N ARG A 129 9.22 -14.12 4.58
CA ARG A 129 7.80 -14.41 4.36
C ARG A 129 7.10 -13.32 3.54
N TRP A 130 7.31 -12.04 3.86
CA TRP A 130 6.79 -10.91 3.08
C TRP A 130 7.20 -11.00 1.61
N ARG A 131 8.50 -11.15 1.34
CA ARG A 131 9.02 -11.26 -0.02
C ARG A 131 8.44 -12.45 -0.77
N LYS A 132 8.45 -13.63 -0.14
CA LYS A 132 7.98 -14.87 -0.76
C LYS A 132 6.47 -14.84 -1.06
N GLU A 133 5.66 -14.50 -0.08
CA GLU A 133 4.20 -14.50 -0.26
C GLU A 133 3.73 -13.36 -1.17
N MET A 134 4.36 -12.18 -1.10
CA MET A 134 4.04 -11.09 -2.02
C MET A 134 4.44 -11.43 -3.46
N ASP A 135 5.57 -12.11 -3.68
CA ASP A 135 5.99 -12.62 -4.99
C ASP A 135 4.94 -13.59 -5.58
N TRP A 136 4.38 -14.49 -4.77
CA TRP A 136 3.29 -15.36 -5.19
C TRP A 136 2.05 -14.56 -5.63
N LEU A 137 1.64 -13.55 -4.86
CA LEU A 137 0.49 -12.71 -5.19
C LEU A 137 0.73 -11.85 -6.44
N LEU A 138 1.96 -11.39 -6.66
CA LEU A 138 2.35 -10.59 -7.83
C LEU A 138 2.51 -11.42 -9.11
N SER A 139 2.75 -12.72 -9.02
CA SER A 139 2.98 -13.60 -10.18
C SER A 139 1.88 -13.53 -11.24
N VAL A 140 0.63 -13.25 -10.84
CA VAL A 140 -0.49 -13.08 -11.80
C VAL A 140 -0.24 -11.95 -12.80
N THR A 141 0.54 -10.92 -12.42
CA THR A 141 0.82 -9.77 -13.27
C THR A 141 1.70 -10.10 -14.47
N ASP A 142 2.49 -11.16 -14.41
CA ASP A 142 3.31 -11.65 -15.54
C ASP A 142 2.44 -12.27 -16.64
N HIS A 143 1.22 -12.66 -16.29
CA HIS A 143 0.27 -13.29 -17.20
C HIS A 143 -0.81 -12.34 -17.73
N ILE A 144 -0.84 -11.08 -17.26
CA ILE A 144 -1.78 -10.06 -17.76
C ILE A 144 -1.12 -9.30 -18.91
N VAL A 145 -1.57 -9.62 -20.12
CA VAL A 145 -0.95 -9.15 -21.37
C VAL A 145 -1.93 -8.44 -22.30
N GLU A 146 -1.39 -7.51 -23.08
CA GLU A 146 -2.01 -6.94 -24.28
C GLU A 146 -1.51 -7.71 -25.51
N PHE A 147 -2.42 -7.98 -26.44
CA PHE A 147 -2.06 -8.47 -27.77
C PHE A 147 -1.77 -7.28 -28.67
N VAL A 148 -0.51 -7.14 -29.10
CA VAL A 148 -0.06 -6.03 -29.94
C VAL A 148 0.40 -6.53 -31.31
N PRO A 149 0.09 -5.81 -32.40
CA PRO A 149 0.58 -6.15 -33.73
C PRO A 149 2.10 -5.92 -33.80
N SER A 150 2.80 -6.83 -34.46
CA SER A 150 4.25 -6.81 -34.64
C SER A 150 4.63 -7.43 -35.98
N GLN A 151 5.91 -7.33 -36.33
CA GLN A 151 6.49 -7.93 -37.52
C GLN A 151 7.61 -8.87 -37.11
N GLN A 152 7.63 -10.06 -37.71
CA GLN A 152 8.66 -11.06 -37.51
C GLN A 152 9.26 -11.45 -38.86
N ILE A 153 10.59 -11.43 -38.93
CA ILE A 153 11.32 -11.86 -40.11
C ILE A 153 11.72 -13.33 -39.92
N SER A 154 11.28 -14.21 -40.82
CA SER A 154 11.68 -15.61 -40.84
C SER A 154 13.16 -15.76 -41.16
N LYS A 155 13.72 -16.94 -40.91
CA LYS A 155 15.11 -17.28 -41.27
C LYS A 155 15.38 -17.10 -42.78
N ASP A 156 14.35 -17.24 -43.59
CA ASP A 156 14.42 -17.09 -45.05
C ASP A 156 14.27 -15.63 -45.53
N GLY A 157 14.20 -14.66 -44.61
CA GLY A 157 14.10 -13.23 -44.93
C GLY A 157 12.67 -12.73 -45.20
N THR A 158 11.67 -13.61 -45.21
CA THR A 158 10.25 -13.25 -45.35
C THR A 158 9.74 -12.51 -44.13
N ASN A 159 9.15 -11.33 -44.33
CA ASN A 159 8.47 -10.58 -43.27
C ASN A 159 7.04 -11.08 -43.10
N MET A 160 6.63 -11.37 -41.87
CA MET A 160 5.29 -11.79 -41.50
C MET A 160 4.73 -10.87 -40.42
N GLU A 161 3.50 -10.41 -40.60
CA GLU A 161 2.76 -9.71 -39.56
C GLU A 161 2.24 -10.73 -38.53
N VAL A 162 2.57 -10.51 -37.27
CA VAL A 162 2.26 -11.42 -36.17
C VAL A 162 1.68 -10.64 -34.99
N MET A 163 0.81 -11.29 -34.21
CA MET A 163 0.41 -10.77 -32.91
C MET A 163 1.38 -11.27 -31.85
N VAL A 164 1.89 -10.36 -31.03
CA VAL A 164 2.76 -10.71 -29.89
C VAL A 164 2.11 -10.28 -28.59
N THR A 165 2.41 -11.01 -27.52
CA THR A 165 2.00 -10.65 -26.16
C THR A 165 2.99 -9.69 -25.54
N ARG A 166 2.50 -8.60 -24.95
CA ARG A 166 3.27 -7.67 -24.13
C ARG A 166 2.56 -7.50 -22.80
N GLN A 167 3.29 -7.41 -21.69
CA GLN A 167 2.66 -7.10 -20.40
C GLN A 167 1.83 -5.81 -20.50
N ARG A 168 0.67 -5.78 -19.85
CA ARG A 168 -0.23 -4.63 -19.89
C ARG A 168 0.49 -3.36 -19.44
N SER A 169 0.20 -2.27 -20.13
CA SER A 169 0.99 -1.03 -20.05
C SER A 169 1.04 -0.40 -18.66
N ASP A 170 -0.08 -0.43 -17.92
CA ASP A 170 -0.20 -0.01 -16.53
C ASP A 170 0.70 -0.85 -15.60
N LEU A 171 0.68 -2.18 -15.74
CA LEU A 171 1.48 -3.11 -14.94
C LEU A 171 2.97 -2.94 -15.18
N LEU A 172 3.36 -2.80 -16.45
CA LEU A 172 4.75 -2.58 -16.87
C LEU A 172 5.35 -1.32 -16.22
N ALA A 173 4.53 -0.27 -16.03
CA ALA A 173 4.96 0.98 -15.42
C ALA A 173 4.93 0.91 -13.87
N ASN A 174 3.82 0.43 -13.31
CA ASN A 174 3.52 0.58 -11.89
C ASN A 174 4.17 -0.51 -11.01
N ILE A 175 4.20 -1.77 -11.44
CA ILE A 175 4.71 -2.88 -10.61
C ILE A 175 6.19 -2.72 -10.23
N PRO A 176 7.11 -2.38 -11.16
CA PRO A 176 8.50 -2.11 -10.79
C PRO A 176 8.66 -0.91 -9.85
N GLY A 177 7.81 0.10 -10.01
CA GLY A 177 7.75 1.26 -9.12
C GLY A 177 7.39 0.86 -7.70
N LEU A 178 6.32 0.07 -7.53
CA LEU A 178 5.87 -0.41 -6.22
C LEU A 178 6.90 -1.31 -5.53
N LEU A 179 7.53 -2.24 -6.27
CA LEU A 179 8.62 -3.07 -5.74
C LEU A 179 9.81 -2.23 -5.24
N LYS A 180 10.12 -1.12 -5.91
CA LYS A 180 11.16 -0.20 -5.47
C LYS A 180 10.76 0.52 -4.19
N LEU A 181 9.51 0.97 -4.08
CA LEU A 181 8.99 1.61 -2.86
C LEU A 181 9.02 0.65 -1.66
N ASP A 182 8.60 -0.60 -1.85
CA ASP A 182 8.69 -1.67 -0.85
C ASP A 182 10.12 -1.86 -0.36
N ALA A 183 11.07 -2.03 -1.29
CA ALA A 183 12.49 -2.20 -0.95
C ALA A 183 13.03 -1.04 -0.08
N ILE A 184 12.69 0.21 -0.42
CA ILE A 184 13.10 1.40 0.35
C ILE A 184 12.52 1.36 1.76
N LEU A 185 11.25 0.99 1.94
CA LEU A 185 10.62 0.91 3.27
C LEU A 185 11.25 -0.18 4.13
N ILE A 186 11.54 -1.34 3.56
CA ILE A 186 12.21 -2.44 4.27
C ILE A 186 13.64 -2.03 4.65
N GLU A 187 14.40 -1.41 3.74
CA GLU A 187 15.75 -0.89 4.01
C GLU A 187 15.75 0.20 5.09
N THR A 188 14.77 1.11 5.05
CA THR A 188 14.57 2.13 6.09
C THR A 188 14.46 1.49 7.47
N LEU A 189 13.68 0.41 7.59
CA LEU A 189 13.52 -0.32 8.84
C LEU A 189 14.78 -1.08 9.25
N ASP A 190 15.49 -1.70 8.31
CA ASP A 190 16.76 -2.37 8.60
C ASP A 190 17.81 -1.40 9.19
N ASN A 191 17.79 -0.13 8.75
CA ASN A 191 18.70 0.91 9.26
C ASN A 191 18.49 1.24 10.76
N PHE A 192 17.37 0.84 11.36
CA PHE A 192 17.13 0.97 12.80
C PHE A 192 17.73 -0.18 13.63
N GLY A 193 18.39 -1.17 13.00
CA GLY A 193 19.10 -2.24 13.69
C GLY A 193 20.46 -1.85 14.28
N GLN A 194 20.95 -0.66 13.95
CA GLN A 194 22.17 -0.08 14.52
C GLN A 194 21.90 0.49 15.93
N GLU A 195 22.94 0.85 16.68
CA GLU A 195 22.79 1.53 17.96
C GLU A 195 21.87 2.76 17.83
N GLN A 196 20.79 2.77 18.59
CA GLN A 196 19.82 3.86 18.66
C GLN A 196 19.99 4.58 20.00
N GLU A 197 19.91 5.90 19.97
CA GLU A 197 19.93 6.72 21.20
C GLU A 197 18.55 6.74 21.91
N PHE A 198 17.51 6.25 21.26
CA PHE A 198 16.16 6.15 21.81
C PHE A 198 15.78 4.69 22.09
N TRP A 199 14.84 4.48 23.01
CA TRP A 199 14.34 3.14 23.35
C TRP A 199 12.84 3.16 23.63
N TYR A 200 12.24 1.98 23.58
CA TYR A 200 10.82 1.79 23.86
C TYR A 200 10.62 1.11 25.21
N VAL A 201 9.75 1.67 26.05
CA VAL A 201 9.41 1.11 27.36
C VAL A 201 8.12 0.30 27.29
N SER A 202 8.09 -0.86 27.98
CA SER A 202 6.91 -1.71 28.02
C SER A 202 5.81 -1.13 28.92
N LYS A 203 4.55 -1.42 28.59
CA LYS A 203 3.33 -0.94 29.27
C LYS A 203 3.33 -1.22 30.79
N ASN A 204 4.01 -2.28 31.23
CA ASN A 204 3.93 -2.78 32.61
C ASN A 204 5.02 -2.22 33.54
N GLU A 205 5.98 -1.45 33.03
CA GLU A 205 7.13 -0.96 33.80
C GLU A 205 6.97 0.49 34.29
N ASN A 206 5.93 1.21 33.85
CA ASN A 206 5.61 2.56 34.34
C ASN A 206 4.34 2.53 35.21
N GLN A 207 4.46 2.04 36.44
CA GLN A 207 3.43 2.22 37.48
C GLN A 207 3.46 3.63 38.11
N ASP A 208 4.51 4.42 37.87
CA ASP A 208 4.76 5.66 38.64
C ASP A 208 4.42 6.98 37.93
N MET A 209 3.82 6.97 36.73
CA MET A 209 3.45 8.20 36.02
C MET A 209 1.95 8.22 35.69
N ASP A 210 1.16 8.47 36.73
CA ASP A 210 -0.31 8.58 36.71
C ASP A 210 -0.81 9.98 36.27
N ASN A 211 -0.01 10.74 35.50
CA ASN A 211 -0.37 12.10 35.07
C ASN A 211 0.17 12.43 33.67
N SER A 212 -0.43 11.85 32.63
CA SER A 212 -0.26 12.40 31.28
C SER A 212 -1.58 12.32 30.52
N SER A 213 -2.24 13.46 30.44
CA SER A 213 -3.41 13.81 29.60
C SER A 213 -3.13 13.68 28.08
N GLN A 214 -2.10 12.92 27.69
CA GLN A 214 -1.59 12.71 26.34
C GLN A 214 -1.63 11.22 25.97
N ARG A 215 -2.41 10.42 26.71
CA ARG A 215 -2.61 8.98 26.51
C ARG A 215 -3.78 8.62 25.58
N ASP A 216 -4.60 9.58 25.16
CA ASP A 216 -5.95 9.23 24.67
C ASP A 216 -6.02 8.58 23.28
N ASP A 217 -5.15 8.95 22.32
CA ASP A 217 -5.38 8.50 20.94
C ASP A 217 -4.73 7.15 20.56
N LYS A 218 -3.74 6.65 21.31
CA LYS A 218 -2.88 5.53 20.87
C LYS A 218 -2.39 4.63 22.02
N TRP A 219 -3.27 4.28 22.96
CA TRP A 219 -2.93 3.54 24.19
C TRP A 219 -2.26 2.17 24.00
N TRP A 220 -2.31 1.59 22.79
CA TRP A 220 -1.68 0.32 22.43
C TRP A 220 -0.23 0.45 21.91
N HIS A 221 0.27 1.66 21.64
CA HIS A 221 1.64 1.87 21.15
C HIS A 221 2.66 1.95 22.31
N PRO A 222 3.87 1.35 22.17
CA PRO A 222 4.95 1.51 23.16
C PRO A 222 5.38 2.98 23.28
N ILE A 223 5.72 3.40 24.51
CA ILE A 223 6.22 4.76 24.77
C ILE A 223 7.68 4.84 24.35
N VAL A 224 8.02 5.81 23.51
CA VAL A 224 9.41 6.13 23.18
C VAL A 224 10.03 7.04 24.23
N LYS A 225 11.24 6.73 24.67
CA LYS A 225 12.10 7.59 25.50
C LYS A 225 13.39 7.92 24.76
N VAL A 226 13.94 9.08 25.10
CA VAL A 226 15.21 9.61 24.58
C VAL A 226 16.11 9.95 25.79
N PRO A 227 17.42 10.17 25.60
CA PRO A 227 18.31 10.54 26.69
C PRO A 227 17.89 11.87 27.33
N GLU A 228 18.23 12.09 28.59
CA GLU A 228 17.87 13.32 29.33
C GLU A 228 18.40 14.61 28.65
N ASN A 229 19.50 14.50 27.91
CA ASN A 229 20.08 15.60 27.14
C ASN A 229 19.47 15.75 25.73
N GLY A 230 18.46 14.95 25.38
CA GLY A 230 17.96 14.78 24.03
C GLY A 230 18.89 13.94 23.14
N LEU A 231 18.51 13.80 21.88
CA LEU A 231 19.29 13.12 20.85
C LEU A 231 20.48 13.97 20.41
N SER A 232 21.56 13.31 20.01
CA SER A 232 22.68 13.92 19.33
C SER A 232 22.26 14.58 18.02
N GLU A 233 23.00 15.61 17.63
CA GLU A 233 22.80 16.31 16.36
C GLU A 233 22.84 15.33 15.16
N THR A 234 23.73 14.34 15.21
CA THR A 234 23.90 13.31 14.17
C THR A 234 22.67 12.41 14.09
N SER A 235 22.18 11.90 15.23
CA SER A 235 21.00 11.05 15.29
C SER A 235 19.74 11.79 14.86
N ARG A 236 19.58 13.06 15.26
CA ARG A 236 18.47 13.91 14.83
C ARG A 236 18.48 14.16 13.32
N LYS A 237 19.64 14.51 12.74
CA LYS A 237 19.79 14.71 11.29
C LYS A 237 19.49 13.42 10.52
N ARG A 238 19.94 12.26 11.02
CA ARG A 238 19.66 10.95 10.43
C ARG A 238 18.16 10.66 10.44
N LEU A 239 17.47 10.85 11.57
CA LEU A 239 16.01 10.66 11.66
C LEU A 239 15.25 11.58 10.71
N GLN A 240 15.66 12.85 10.60
CA GLN A 240 15.03 13.79 9.67
C GLN A 240 15.22 13.37 8.20
N TYR A 241 16.39 12.87 7.83
CA TYR A 241 16.64 12.33 6.49
C TYR A 241 15.76 11.10 6.20
N GLN A 242 15.68 10.16 7.15
CA GLN A 242 14.82 8.99 7.02
C GLN A 242 13.34 9.38 6.90
N LYS A 243 12.88 10.36 7.71
CA LYS A 243 11.52 10.92 7.61
C LYS A 243 11.24 11.47 6.20
N GLU A 244 12.14 12.25 5.63
CA GLU A 244 11.94 12.81 4.28
C GLU A 244 11.94 11.71 3.20
N SER A 245 12.82 10.72 3.32
CA SER A 245 12.84 9.56 2.42
C SER A 245 11.51 8.79 2.45
N VAL A 246 11.00 8.46 3.64
CA VAL A 246 9.71 7.77 3.81
C VAL A 246 8.54 8.63 3.33
N ASN A 247 8.58 9.94 3.53
CA ASN A 247 7.56 10.86 3.02
C ASN A 247 7.51 10.88 1.48
N GLN A 248 8.66 10.76 0.80
CA GLN A 248 8.70 10.62 -0.66
C GLN A 248 8.08 9.29 -1.11
N VAL A 249 8.35 8.20 -0.38
CA VAL A 249 7.71 6.90 -0.64
C VAL A 249 6.19 6.99 -0.45
N LEU A 250 5.74 7.59 0.65
CA LEU A 250 4.32 7.80 0.94
C LEU A 250 3.63 8.54 -0.22
N LYS A 251 4.18 9.68 -0.64
CA LYS A 251 3.64 10.46 -1.77
C LYS A 251 3.61 9.67 -3.07
N ALA A 252 4.65 8.89 -3.36
CA ALA A 252 4.71 8.06 -4.56
C ALA A 252 3.65 6.95 -4.55
N ALA A 253 3.50 6.24 -3.42
CA ALA A 253 2.49 5.20 -3.24
C ALA A 253 1.07 5.77 -3.37
N MET A 254 0.78 6.90 -2.70
CA MET A 254 -0.50 7.60 -2.78
C MET A 254 -0.83 8.07 -4.21
N ASN A 255 0.17 8.44 -5.00
CA ASN A 255 -0.03 8.87 -6.39
C ASN A 255 -0.37 7.70 -7.29
N ILE A 256 0.34 6.58 -7.17
CA ILE A 256 0.03 5.34 -7.89
C ILE A 256 -1.37 4.86 -7.49
N ASN A 257 -1.69 4.80 -6.20
CA ASN A 257 -2.99 4.35 -5.71
C ASN A 257 -4.15 5.19 -6.28
N ALA A 258 -4.01 6.52 -6.25
CA ALA A 258 -5.04 7.40 -6.80
C ALA A 258 -5.17 7.30 -8.34
N GLN A 259 -4.05 7.11 -9.05
CA GLN A 259 -4.10 6.86 -10.49
C GLN A 259 -4.88 5.57 -10.80
N VAL A 260 -4.55 4.47 -10.13
CA VAL A 260 -5.22 3.18 -10.31
C VAL A 260 -6.71 3.28 -9.97
N LEU A 261 -7.07 3.89 -8.84
CA LEU A 261 -8.46 4.12 -8.46
C LEU A 261 -9.21 4.95 -9.51
N SER A 262 -8.54 5.92 -10.17
CA SER A 262 -9.16 6.71 -11.23
C SER A 262 -9.47 5.88 -12.50
N GLU A 263 -8.68 4.83 -12.76
CA GLU A 263 -8.84 3.91 -13.89
C GLU A 263 -9.86 2.79 -13.62
N ILE A 264 -10.11 2.44 -12.35
CA ILE A 264 -11.17 1.49 -11.99
C ILE A 264 -12.54 2.06 -12.37
N GLN A 265 -13.31 1.24 -13.08
CA GLN A 265 -14.67 1.57 -13.51
C GLN A 265 -15.58 1.85 -12.31
N ILE A 266 -16.45 2.84 -12.46
CA ILE A 266 -17.42 3.19 -11.42
C ILE A 266 -18.55 2.16 -11.46
N PRO A 267 -18.86 1.47 -10.34
CA PRO A 267 -19.92 0.47 -10.32
C PRO A 267 -21.31 1.04 -10.60
N GLU A 268 -22.16 0.28 -11.27
CA GLU A 268 -23.55 0.67 -11.56
C GLU A 268 -24.36 0.86 -10.27
N SER A 269 -24.12 0.01 -9.27
CA SER A 269 -24.71 0.11 -7.93
C SER A 269 -24.47 1.48 -7.28
N TYR A 270 -23.25 2.01 -7.37
CA TYR A 270 -22.89 3.32 -6.84
C TYR A 270 -23.62 4.42 -7.62
N ILE A 271 -23.66 4.31 -8.94
CA ILE A 271 -24.38 5.25 -9.81
C ILE A 271 -25.87 5.30 -9.45
N ASP A 272 -26.50 4.15 -9.23
CA ASP A 272 -27.91 4.05 -8.87
C ASP A 272 -28.20 4.61 -7.47
N SER A 273 -27.20 4.63 -6.59
CA SER A 273 -27.28 5.24 -5.26
C SER A 273 -27.11 6.77 -5.24
N LEU A 274 -26.71 7.39 -6.37
CA LEU A 274 -26.44 8.82 -6.42
C LEU A 274 -27.70 9.68 -6.24
N PRO A 275 -27.59 10.84 -5.57
CA PRO A 275 -28.66 11.84 -5.53
C PRO A 275 -29.08 12.34 -6.93
N LYS A 276 -30.28 12.92 -7.05
CA LYS A 276 -30.84 13.33 -8.37
C LYS A 276 -30.04 14.45 -9.02
N ASN A 277 -29.37 15.28 -8.23
CA ASN A 277 -28.59 16.41 -8.71
C ASN A 277 -27.47 16.81 -7.73
N GLY A 278 -26.45 17.53 -8.22
CA GLY A 278 -25.31 17.95 -7.41
C GLY A 278 -25.67 18.89 -6.25
N ARG A 279 -26.81 19.60 -6.30
CA ARG A 279 -27.26 20.43 -5.17
C ARG A 279 -27.76 19.57 -4.01
N GLU A 280 -28.44 18.47 -4.30
CA GLU A 280 -28.88 17.49 -3.29
C GLU A 280 -27.68 16.76 -2.65
N SER A 281 -26.64 16.48 -3.42
CA SER A 281 -25.39 15.88 -2.91
C SER A 281 -24.55 16.88 -2.08
N LEU A 282 -24.30 18.08 -2.60
CA LEU A 282 -23.51 19.10 -1.90
C LEU A 282 -24.28 19.78 -0.77
N GLY A 283 -25.61 19.78 -0.78
CA GLY A 283 -26.41 20.64 0.09
C GLY A 283 -26.31 22.13 -0.29
N ASP A 284 -27.26 22.92 0.19
CA ASP A 284 -27.48 24.30 -0.26
C ASP A 284 -26.29 25.24 -0.03
N SER A 285 -25.65 25.14 1.14
CA SER A 285 -24.53 26.02 1.51
C SER A 285 -23.32 25.81 0.60
N ILE A 286 -22.87 24.56 0.45
CA ILE A 286 -21.70 24.21 -0.35
C ILE A 286 -21.99 24.47 -1.83
N TYR A 287 -23.19 24.12 -2.30
CA TYR A 287 -23.60 24.38 -3.68
C TYR A 287 -23.56 25.87 -4.02
N LYS A 288 -24.09 26.73 -3.14
CA LYS A 288 -24.06 28.19 -3.34
C LYS A 288 -22.62 28.71 -3.42
N SER A 289 -21.74 28.21 -2.56
CA SER A 289 -20.33 28.62 -2.51
C SER A 289 -19.51 28.16 -3.72
N ILE A 290 -19.76 26.96 -4.26
CA ILE A 290 -19.06 26.45 -5.45
C ILE A 290 -19.55 27.13 -6.74
N THR A 291 -20.78 27.65 -6.75
CA THR A 291 -21.44 28.20 -7.96
C THR A 291 -21.35 29.72 -8.12
N VAL A 292 -20.59 30.40 -7.25
CA VAL A 292 -20.30 31.85 -7.35
C VAL A 292 -19.52 32.22 -8.61
N ASP A 293 -19.61 33.47 -9.06
CA ASP A 293 -18.89 33.92 -10.26
C ASP A 293 -17.36 33.94 -10.06
N SER A 294 -16.88 34.46 -8.92
CA SER A 294 -15.47 34.45 -8.52
C SER A 294 -15.23 33.47 -7.39
N PHE A 295 -14.35 32.49 -7.59
CA PHE A 295 -14.13 31.38 -6.65
C PHE A 295 -12.64 31.20 -6.36
N ASP A 296 -12.28 31.23 -5.08
CA ASP A 296 -10.97 30.83 -4.59
C ASP A 296 -11.13 29.53 -3.77
N PRO A 297 -10.52 28.41 -4.20
CA PRO A 297 -10.64 27.15 -3.49
C PRO A 297 -10.01 27.18 -2.08
N LEU A 298 -8.95 27.97 -1.86
CA LEU A 298 -8.31 28.04 -0.54
C LEU A 298 -9.18 28.79 0.46
N GLN A 299 -9.71 29.94 0.07
CA GLN A 299 -10.69 30.67 0.88
C GLN A 299 -11.91 29.81 1.18
N PHE A 300 -12.43 29.10 0.18
CA PHE A 300 -13.59 28.21 0.33
C PHE A 300 -13.32 27.09 1.35
N LEU A 301 -12.17 26.41 1.27
CA LEU A 301 -11.80 25.35 2.21
C LEU A 301 -11.58 25.90 3.63
N SER A 302 -11.02 27.11 3.77
CA SER A 302 -10.82 27.73 5.10
C SER A 302 -12.13 28.04 5.83
N ALA A 303 -13.25 28.18 5.10
CA ALA A 303 -14.57 28.42 5.67
C ALA A 303 -15.34 27.13 6.01
N MET A 304 -14.79 25.95 5.67
CA MET A 304 -15.41 24.65 5.95
C MET A 304 -14.96 24.10 7.30
N ASP A 305 -15.83 23.29 7.89
CA ASP A 305 -15.54 22.62 9.16
C ASP A 305 -14.89 21.26 8.90
N PHE A 306 -13.57 21.20 9.13
CA PHE A 306 -12.75 20.00 9.04
C PHE A 306 -12.21 19.56 10.41
N SER A 307 -12.96 19.83 11.49
CA SER A 307 -12.50 19.55 12.85
C SER A 307 -12.28 18.06 13.15
N THR A 308 -12.90 17.16 12.37
CA THR A 308 -12.76 15.71 12.52
C THR A 308 -12.59 15.05 11.16
N GLU A 309 -11.92 13.89 11.14
CA GLU A 309 -11.72 13.10 9.92
C GLU A 309 -13.06 12.74 9.25
N HIS A 310 -14.09 12.39 10.04
CA HIS A 310 -15.43 12.10 9.52
C HIS A 310 -16.04 13.25 8.72
N LYS A 311 -15.80 14.51 9.13
CA LYS A 311 -16.29 15.69 8.38
C LYS A 311 -15.53 15.87 7.07
N VAL A 312 -14.22 15.64 7.08
CA VAL A 312 -13.40 15.65 5.86
C VAL A 312 -13.89 14.59 4.89
N LEU A 313 -14.17 13.38 5.38
CA LEU A 313 -14.64 12.25 4.57
C LEU A 313 -16.06 12.48 4.01
N ASP A 314 -17.00 12.96 4.82
CA ASP A 314 -18.34 13.35 4.35
C ASP A 314 -18.25 14.38 3.22
N PHE A 315 -17.42 15.40 3.42
CA PHE A 315 -17.20 16.44 2.43
C PHE A 315 -16.59 15.87 1.13
N LYS A 316 -15.57 15.02 1.22
CA LYS A 316 -14.97 14.31 0.07
C LYS A 316 -16.03 13.51 -0.69
N ASN A 317 -16.83 12.70 0.00
CA ASN A 317 -17.89 11.88 -0.58
C ASN A 317 -18.90 12.71 -1.38
N ARG A 318 -19.32 13.85 -0.83
CA ARG A 318 -20.30 14.76 -1.47
C ARG A 318 -19.74 15.43 -2.72
N ILE A 319 -18.47 15.81 -2.69
CA ILE A 319 -17.78 16.40 -3.85
C ILE A 319 -17.64 15.36 -4.97
N GLU A 320 -17.18 14.14 -4.66
CA GLU A 320 -17.05 13.05 -5.63
C GLU A 320 -18.38 12.68 -6.29
N ALA A 321 -19.43 12.46 -5.48
CA ALA A 321 -20.77 12.19 -5.99
C ALA A 321 -21.26 13.30 -6.94
N SER A 322 -20.97 14.56 -6.62
CA SER A 322 -21.38 15.71 -7.43
C SER A 322 -20.65 15.79 -8.77
N ILE A 323 -19.35 15.51 -8.79
CA ILE A 323 -18.55 15.40 -10.02
C ILE A 323 -19.16 14.33 -10.93
N LEU A 324 -19.49 13.16 -10.39
CA LEU A 324 -20.09 12.08 -11.17
C LEU A 324 -21.47 12.44 -11.75
N ILE A 325 -22.31 13.10 -10.95
CA ILE A 325 -23.61 13.60 -11.41
C ILE A 325 -23.43 14.60 -12.56
N TRP A 326 -22.47 15.52 -12.47
CA TRP A 326 -22.23 16.51 -13.52
C TRP A 326 -21.67 15.88 -14.80
N LYS A 327 -20.67 15.00 -14.70
CA LYS A 327 -20.12 14.24 -15.83
C LYS A 327 -21.21 13.46 -16.57
N ARG A 328 -22.10 12.77 -15.84
CA ARG A 328 -23.21 12.02 -16.45
C ARG A 328 -24.22 12.92 -17.15
N LYS A 329 -24.58 14.06 -16.54
CA LYS A 329 -25.53 15.03 -17.14
C LYS A 329 -24.96 15.73 -18.38
N MET A 330 -23.65 15.83 -18.52
CA MET A 330 -23.01 16.33 -19.75
C MET A 330 -23.06 15.30 -20.89
N ASN A 331 -22.91 14.02 -20.56
CA ASN A 331 -22.89 12.93 -21.55
C ASN A 331 -24.30 12.48 -22.00
N GLN A 332 -25.35 12.70 -21.20
CA GLN A 332 -26.75 12.44 -21.57
C GLN A 332 -27.35 13.53 -22.50
N LYS A 333 -26.65 13.83 -23.60
CA LYS A 333 -26.99 14.92 -24.53
C LYS A 333 -28.31 14.73 -25.28
N ASP A 334 -28.88 13.52 -25.31
CA ASP A 334 -29.99 13.18 -26.23
C ASP A 334 -31.30 12.70 -25.56
N GLY A 335 -31.41 12.70 -24.23
CA GLY A 335 -32.56 12.08 -23.54
C GLY A 335 -33.32 12.94 -22.51
N TRP A 336 -32.87 14.16 -22.22
CA TRP A 336 -33.45 14.98 -21.15
C TRP A 336 -34.17 16.22 -21.70
N ASN A 337 -35.42 16.42 -21.26
CA ASN A 337 -36.30 17.53 -21.65
C ASN A 337 -35.58 18.90 -21.67
N PRO A 338 -35.69 19.70 -22.75
CA PRO A 338 -35.06 21.03 -22.87
C PRO A 338 -35.46 22.05 -21.80
N TRP A 339 -36.40 21.73 -20.92
CA TRP A 339 -36.99 22.64 -19.93
C TRP A 339 -36.55 22.34 -18.48
N GLY A 340 -35.63 21.39 -18.28
CA GLY A 340 -35.07 21.08 -16.95
C GLY A 340 -33.63 21.56 -16.78
N SER A 341 -33.42 22.52 -15.86
CA SER A 341 -32.12 23.02 -15.32
C SER A 341 -31.47 24.21 -16.06
N GLY A 342 -31.70 25.41 -15.51
CA GLY A 342 -31.16 26.71 -15.94
C GLY A 342 -29.66 26.95 -15.67
N ILE A 343 -28.81 25.95 -15.90
CA ILE A 343 -27.35 26.10 -15.83
C ILE A 343 -26.76 25.66 -17.17
N SER A 344 -26.08 26.57 -17.86
CA SER A 344 -25.44 26.28 -19.14
C SER A 344 -24.35 25.21 -19.00
N SER A 345 -24.06 24.47 -20.07
CA SER A 345 -23.00 23.45 -20.11
C SER A 345 -21.64 24.01 -19.64
N GLY A 346 -21.26 25.20 -20.10
CA GLY A 346 -19.99 25.84 -19.71
C GLY A 346 -19.90 26.20 -18.22
N LYS A 347 -21.04 26.49 -17.55
CA LYS A 347 -21.04 26.67 -16.09
C LYS A 347 -20.87 25.34 -15.36
N ARG A 348 -21.36 24.23 -15.91
CA ARG A 348 -21.16 22.89 -15.31
C ARG A 348 -19.72 22.42 -15.41
N GLU A 349 -19.06 22.63 -16.55
CA GLU A 349 -17.62 22.37 -16.72
C GLU A 349 -16.79 23.15 -15.69
N LEU A 350 -17.12 24.42 -15.46
CA LEU A 350 -16.46 25.22 -14.44
C LEU A 350 -16.63 24.64 -13.03
N PHE A 351 -17.83 24.15 -12.69
CA PHE A 351 -18.08 23.55 -11.37
C PHE A 351 -17.34 22.22 -11.19
N GLU A 352 -17.24 21.43 -12.25
CA GLU A 352 -16.44 20.20 -12.28
C GLU A 352 -14.96 20.49 -12.01
N VAL A 353 -14.36 21.42 -12.75
CA VAL A 353 -12.95 21.83 -12.54
C VAL A 353 -12.71 22.34 -11.12
N ARG A 354 -13.65 23.11 -10.57
CA ARG A 354 -13.57 23.59 -9.18
C ARG A 354 -13.62 22.43 -8.18
N ALA A 355 -14.52 21.48 -8.38
CA ALA A 355 -14.67 20.31 -7.51
C ALA A 355 -13.44 19.38 -7.58
N GLU A 356 -12.87 19.15 -8.77
CA GLU A 356 -11.62 18.39 -8.92
C GLU A 356 -10.44 19.10 -8.24
N THR A 357 -10.37 20.43 -8.34
CA THR A 357 -9.37 21.25 -7.63
C THR A 357 -9.53 21.13 -6.11
N ILE A 358 -10.76 21.15 -5.60
CA ILE A 358 -11.06 20.96 -4.17
C ILE A 358 -10.58 19.58 -3.71
N LEU A 359 -10.86 18.51 -4.45
CA LEU A 359 -10.39 17.15 -4.10
C LEU A 359 -8.87 17.06 -4.05
N LEU A 360 -8.18 17.69 -5.00
CA LEU A 360 -6.71 17.74 -5.00
C LEU A 360 -6.17 18.42 -3.74
N LEU A 361 -6.75 19.57 -3.35
CA LEU A 361 -6.34 20.30 -2.15
C LEU A 361 -6.67 19.55 -0.86
N LEU A 362 -7.83 18.88 -0.78
CA LEU A 362 -8.16 18.00 0.34
C LEU A 362 -7.13 16.89 0.50
N LYS A 363 -6.70 16.25 -0.59
CA LYS A 363 -5.68 15.19 -0.55
C LYS A 363 -4.33 15.71 -0.03
N GLN A 364 -3.98 16.96 -0.34
CA GLN A 364 -2.76 17.60 0.15
C GLN A 364 -2.85 17.96 1.64
N GLN A 365 -4.02 18.41 2.11
CA GLN A 365 -4.24 18.81 3.50
C GLN A 365 -4.46 17.60 4.43
N PHE A 366 -5.07 16.52 3.93
CA PHE A 366 -5.48 15.35 4.69
C PHE A 366 -5.00 14.05 4.02
N PRO A 367 -3.68 13.80 3.97
CA PRO A 367 -3.10 12.66 3.27
C PRO A 367 -3.46 11.29 3.88
N GLY A 368 -3.94 11.24 5.13
CA GLY A 368 -4.33 10.01 5.82
C GLY A 368 -5.84 9.79 5.96
N VAL A 369 -6.67 10.54 5.22
CA VAL A 369 -8.12 10.37 5.27
C VAL A 369 -8.52 8.97 4.79
N ALA A 370 -9.47 8.34 5.49
CA ALA A 370 -10.02 7.07 5.08
C ALA A 370 -10.54 7.08 3.62
N GLN A 371 -10.61 5.88 3.03
CA GLN A 371 -11.12 5.68 1.67
C GLN A 371 -12.55 6.21 1.54
N SER A 372 -12.86 6.85 0.42
CA SER A 372 -14.21 7.37 0.18
C SER A 372 -15.19 6.24 -0.10
N SER A 373 -16.49 6.53 -0.03
CA SER A 373 -17.53 5.58 -0.42
C SER A 373 -17.41 5.16 -1.88
N LEU A 374 -16.93 6.06 -2.76
CA LEU A 374 -16.66 5.75 -4.16
C LEU A 374 -15.45 4.80 -4.29
N ASP A 375 -14.36 5.09 -3.59
CA ASP A 375 -13.16 4.25 -3.58
C ASP A 375 -13.49 2.83 -3.08
N ILE A 376 -14.24 2.72 -1.99
CA ILE A 376 -14.69 1.44 -1.42
C ILE A 376 -15.54 0.66 -2.42
N SER A 377 -16.53 1.30 -3.03
CA SER A 377 -17.40 0.65 -4.02
C SER A 377 -16.61 0.17 -5.24
N LYS A 378 -15.69 1.01 -5.75
CA LYS A 378 -14.77 0.64 -6.83
C LYS A 378 -13.97 -0.62 -6.48
N ILE A 379 -13.40 -0.70 -5.28
CA ILE A 379 -12.59 -1.86 -4.86
C ILE A 379 -13.46 -3.11 -4.73
N GLN A 380 -14.64 -2.98 -4.11
CA GLN A 380 -15.54 -4.12 -3.84
C GLN A 380 -16.09 -4.76 -5.13
N GLU A 381 -16.37 -3.96 -6.15
CA GLU A 381 -16.98 -4.43 -7.39
C GLU A 381 -16.01 -4.51 -8.57
N ASN A 382 -14.73 -4.20 -8.36
CA ASN A 382 -13.69 -4.34 -9.37
C ASN A 382 -13.51 -5.81 -9.77
N ARG A 383 -13.44 -6.05 -11.08
CA ARG A 383 -13.18 -7.37 -11.68
C ARG A 383 -11.82 -7.46 -12.37
N ASP A 384 -11.10 -6.34 -12.48
CA ASP A 384 -9.76 -6.31 -13.08
C ASP A 384 -8.70 -6.68 -12.03
N VAL A 385 -8.12 -7.88 -12.20
CA VAL A 385 -7.10 -8.41 -11.29
C VAL A 385 -5.84 -7.54 -11.28
N GLY A 386 -5.44 -6.97 -12.43
CA GLY A 386 -4.25 -6.14 -12.54
C GLY A 386 -4.41 -4.79 -11.85
N LEU A 387 -5.60 -4.19 -11.90
CA LEU A 387 -5.90 -2.98 -11.12
C LEU A 387 -6.03 -3.30 -9.63
N ALA A 388 -6.61 -4.44 -9.27
CA ALA A 388 -6.76 -4.85 -7.86
C ALA A 388 -5.41 -5.04 -7.16
N ILE A 389 -4.43 -5.68 -7.82
CA ILE A 389 -3.10 -5.88 -7.25
C ILE A 389 -2.32 -4.57 -7.16
N GLN A 390 -2.44 -3.68 -8.15
CA GLN A 390 -1.80 -2.36 -8.09
C GLN A 390 -2.41 -1.48 -6.98
N GLU A 391 -3.75 -1.44 -6.86
CA GLU A 391 -4.48 -0.70 -5.83
C GLU A 391 -4.09 -1.20 -4.45
N SER A 392 -4.26 -2.50 -4.18
CA SER A 392 -4.02 -3.06 -2.85
C SER A 392 -2.55 -2.97 -2.45
N TYR A 393 -1.61 -3.23 -3.38
CA TYR A 393 -0.19 -3.15 -3.07
C TYR A 393 0.25 -1.71 -2.78
N SER A 394 -0.20 -0.75 -3.59
CA SER A 394 0.09 0.68 -3.34
C SER A 394 -0.52 1.17 -2.02
N ARG A 395 -1.75 0.75 -1.68
CA ARG A 395 -2.41 1.10 -0.41
C ARG A 395 -1.69 0.52 0.81
N VAL A 396 -1.22 -0.73 0.77
CA VAL A 396 -0.47 -1.29 1.92
C VAL A 396 0.89 -0.62 2.09
N LEU A 397 1.56 -0.23 1.00
CA LEU A 397 2.82 0.52 1.07
C LEU A 397 2.61 1.94 1.59
N GLU A 398 1.51 2.60 1.19
CA GLU A 398 1.09 3.89 1.74
C GLU A 398 0.90 3.80 3.27
N SER A 399 0.12 2.81 3.73
CA SER A 399 -0.13 2.59 5.16
C SER A 399 1.17 2.30 5.94
N LEU A 400 2.05 1.47 5.38
CA LEU A 400 3.35 1.18 5.99
C LEU A 400 4.23 2.43 6.07
N ALA A 401 4.32 3.21 4.99
CA ALA A 401 5.10 4.44 4.95
C ALA A 401 4.58 5.46 5.97
N PHE A 402 3.27 5.66 6.03
CA PHE A 402 2.64 6.54 7.02
C PHE A 402 2.94 6.08 8.46
N SER A 403 2.83 4.78 8.73
CA SER A 403 3.15 4.21 10.04
C SER A 403 4.60 4.46 10.44
N VAL A 404 5.57 4.15 9.56
CA VAL A 404 7.01 4.38 9.82
C VAL A 404 7.29 5.87 10.03
N MET A 405 6.73 6.74 9.19
CA MET A 405 6.87 8.18 9.32
C MET A 405 6.33 8.68 10.67
N SER A 406 5.13 8.27 11.06
CA SER A 406 4.53 8.64 12.35
C SER A 406 5.39 8.16 13.53
N ARG A 407 5.99 6.97 13.45
CA ARG A 407 6.90 6.51 14.50
C ARG A 407 8.18 7.36 14.59
N ILE A 408 8.74 7.81 13.46
CA ILE A 408 9.88 8.73 13.46
C ILE A 408 9.50 10.09 14.07
N GLU A 409 8.30 10.58 13.76
CA GLU A 409 7.77 11.82 14.32
C GLU A 409 7.60 11.73 15.83
N ASP A 410 7.13 10.60 16.37
CA ASP A 410 7.03 10.41 17.81
C ASP A 410 8.39 10.52 18.52
N VAL A 411 9.47 9.96 17.93
CA VAL A 411 10.83 10.08 18.47
C VAL A 411 11.31 11.53 18.44
N LEU A 412 11.13 12.21 17.31
CA LEU A 412 11.52 13.62 17.16
C LEU A 412 10.72 14.55 18.08
N HIS A 413 9.45 14.23 18.31
CA HIS A 413 8.60 14.95 19.25
C HIS A 413 9.08 14.75 20.70
N ALA A 414 9.40 13.52 21.10
CA ALA A 414 9.99 13.24 22.40
C ALA A 414 11.32 13.99 22.61
N ASP A 415 12.22 14.01 21.60
CA ASP A 415 13.44 14.84 21.62
C ASP A 415 13.13 16.33 21.82
N SER A 416 12.12 16.85 21.12
CA SER A 416 11.73 18.25 21.25
C SER A 416 11.22 18.58 22.66
N LEU A 417 10.42 17.72 23.26
CA LEU A 417 9.90 17.92 24.62
C LEU A 417 11.02 17.96 25.65
N THR A 418 11.96 17.00 25.60
CA THR A 418 13.09 16.94 26.53
C THR A 418 13.98 18.19 26.44
N ARG A 419 14.20 18.71 25.23
CA ARG A 419 14.98 19.96 25.03
C ARG A 419 14.25 21.21 25.53
N THR A 420 12.93 21.29 25.36
CA THR A 420 12.14 22.43 25.84
C THR A 420 12.10 22.47 27.36
N LEU A 421 11.90 21.33 28.03
CA LEU A 421 11.92 21.23 29.49
C LEU A 421 13.25 21.73 30.07
N ARG A 422 14.36 21.41 29.41
CA ARG A 422 15.68 21.91 29.79
C ARG A 422 15.84 23.42 29.63
N CYS A 423 15.35 24.02 28.54
CA CYS A 423 15.39 25.48 28.38
C CYS A 423 14.63 26.18 29.51
N SER A 424 13.47 25.66 29.93
CA SER A 424 12.73 26.22 31.07
C SER A 424 13.43 26.03 32.42
N GLU A 425 14.19 24.94 32.62
CA GLU A 425 14.95 24.73 33.86
C GLU A 425 16.21 25.61 33.94
N ILE A 426 16.85 25.89 32.81
CA ILE A 426 18.00 26.81 32.74
C ILE A 426 17.56 28.26 32.97
N ASP A 427 16.40 28.67 32.44
CA ASP A 427 15.87 30.02 32.67
C ASP A 427 15.41 30.25 34.13
N CYS A 428 14.93 29.21 34.82
CA CYS A 428 14.53 29.29 36.23
C CYS A 428 15.71 29.20 37.23
N SER A 429 16.86 28.66 36.82
CA SER A 429 18.06 28.54 37.67
C SER A 429 19.04 29.71 37.53
N GLY A 430 18.80 30.64 36.61
CA GLY A 430 19.61 31.85 36.41
C GLY A 430 19.36 32.99 37.42
N ASP A 431 18.30 32.92 38.23
CA ASP A 431 17.86 34.03 39.10
C ASP A 431 18.19 33.85 40.61
N THR A 432 18.92 32.80 40.99
CA THR A 432 19.28 32.56 42.40
C THR A 432 20.79 32.44 42.60
N ASP A 433 21.56 33.49 42.33
CA ASP A 433 22.95 33.57 42.84
C ASP A 433 23.53 34.99 42.86
N THR A 434 22.85 35.97 43.47
CA THR A 434 23.52 37.18 43.98
C THR A 434 22.81 37.79 45.18
N LEU A 435 22.75 37.09 46.32
CA LEU A 435 22.59 37.74 47.63
C LEU A 435 23.33 36.91 48.69
N GLY A 436 24.61 37.25 48.91
CA GLY A 436 25.42 36.58 49.92
C GLY A 436 26.80 37.20 50.15
N ILE A 437 26.85 38.17 51.07
CA ILE A 437 27.96 38.47 51.98
C ILE A 437 29.13 39.32 51.43
N LYS A 438 29.06 40.64 51.69
CA LYS A 438 29.94 41.31 52.66
C LYS A 438 29.35 42.62 53.15
#